data_AF-A0A2G5DEJ8-F1
#
_entry.id   AF-A0A2G5DEJ8-F1
#
_cell.length_a   1.000
_cell.length_b   1.000
_cell.length_c   1.000
_cell.angle_alpha   90.00
_cell.angle_beta   90.00
_cell.angle_gamma   90.00
#
_symmetry.space_group_name_H-M   'P 1'
#
loop_
_entity.id
_entity.type
_entity.pdbx_description
1 polymer ?
#
loop_
_entity_poly.entity_id
_entity_poly.type
_entity_poly.pdbx_seq_one_letter_code
_entity_poly.pdbx_strand_id
1 'polypeptide(L)'
;MQYSSRMSETTWRELSYMSTRSSTMNASSSDHHPLEKIERLASESAVVIFSISSCCMCHAIKRLFCGMGVNPTVYELDEDPRSGKEIEKALIRLLGTTSAVPVVFIGGKLVGSVDRVMASHINGTLVPLLKQAGALWL
;
A
#
# COMPACT_ATOMS: atom_id res chain seq x y z
N MET A 1 -5.91 22.95 45.28
CA MET A 1 -7.25 23.42 44.88
C MET A 1 -7.11 24.19 43.59
N GLN A 2 -7.88 23.77 42.58
CA GLN A 2 -7.80 24.17 41.17
C GLN A 2 -8.18 25.64 40.97
N TYR A 3 -7.36 26.39 40.21
CA TYR A 3 -7.81 27.64 39.60
C TYR A 3 -8.41 27.29 38.23
N SER A 4 -9.71 27.07 38.22
CA SER A 4 -10.51 26.92 37.01
C SER A 4 -10.78 28.31 36.44
N SER A 5 -9.99 28.70 35.44
CA SER A 5 -10.23 29.91 34.66
C SER A 5 -11.39 29.65 33.69
N ARG A 6 -12.54 30.24 34.01
CA ARG A 6 -13.79 30.22 33.25
C ARG A 6 -13.60 30.94 31.91
N MET A 7 -13.28 30.20 30.86
CA MET A 7 -13.36 30.71 29.49
C MET A 7 -14.84 30.94 29.12
N SER A 8 -15.14 32.09 28.50
CA SER A 8 -16.49 32.47 28.06
C SER A 8 -16.99 31.59 26.91
N GLU A 9 -18.31 31.36 26.83
CA GLU A 9 -18.99 30.58 25.77
C GLU A 9 -18.68 31.05 24.34
N THR A 10 -18.40 32.35 24.17
CA THR A 10 -17.94 32.93 22.91
C THR A 10 -16.62 32.35 22.43
N THR A 11 -15.70 32.08 23.36
CA THR A 11 -14.38 31.52 23.06
C THR A 11 -14.48 30.06 22.59
N TRP A 12 -15.44 29.28 23.10
CA TRP A 12 -15.71 27.92 22.62
C TRP A 12 -16.32 27.90 21.21
N ARG A 13 -17.16 28.89 20.88
CA ARG A 13 -17.74 29.05 19.54
C ARG A 13 -16.74 29.57 18.51
N GLU A 14 -15.81 30.45 18.90
CA GLU A 14 -14.71 30.88 18.03
C GLU A 14 -13.71 29.74 17.77
N LEU A 15 -13.37 28.94 18.79
CA LEU A 15 -12.48 27.79 18.60
C LEU A 15 -13.12 26.71 17.72
N SER A 16 -14.43 26.46 17.81
CA SER A 16 -15.11 25.55 16.89
C SER A 16 -15.21 26.12 15.47
N TYR A 17 -15.45 27.43 15.32
CA TYR A 17 -15.48 28.11 14.02
C TYR A 17 -14.09 28.15 13.35
N MET A 18 -13.02 28.37 14.11
CA MET A 18 -11.63 28.36 13.62
C MET A 18 -11.12 26.95 13.35
N SER A 19 -11.56 25.94 14.11
CA SER A 19 -11.26 24.53 13.83
C SER A 19 -11.92 24.04 12.54
N THR A 20 -13.10 24.58 12.20
CA THR A 20 -13.83 24.24 10.96
C THR A 20 -13.30 24.99 9.71
N ARG A 21 -12.38 25.96 9.87
CA ARG A 21 -11.88 26.80 8.77
C ARG A 21 -10.48 26.42 8.26
N SER A 22 -9.82 25.46 8.87
CA SER A 22 -8.58 24.87 8.33
C SER A 22 -8.87 23.51 7.71
N SER A 23 -9.71 23.51 6.68
CA SER A 23 -9.73 22.44 5.69
C SER A 23 -10.09 23.04 4.33
N THR A 24 -9.18 22.83 3.40
CA THR A 24 -9.28 22.84 1.92
C THR A 24 -8.73 24.04 1.13
N MET A 25 -7.87 23.65 0.17
CA MET A 25 -7.34 24.32 -1.04
C MET A 25 -6.01 25.08 -0.84
N ASN A 26 -4.90 24.83 -1.56
CA ASN A 26 -4.67 24.09 -2.80
C ASN A 26 -3.17 23.73 -2.95
N ALA A 27 -2.90 22.73 -3.79
CA ALA A 27 -1.61 22.10 -4.07
C ALA A 27 -0.51 23.03 -4.64
N SER A 28 0.74 22.78 -4.24
CA SER A 28 1.90 22.65 -5.13
C SER A 28 3.21 22.49 -4.35
N SER A 29 3.48 21.27 -3.88
CA SER A 29 4.85 20.76 -3.85
C SER A 29 4.79 19.26 -4.10
N SER A 30 5.29 18.85 -5.25
CA SER A 30 5.41 17.46 -5.70
C SER A 30 6.39 16.69 -4.83
N ASP A 31 5.92 16.25 -3.66
CA ASP A 31 6.55 15.22 -2.85
C ASP A 31 5.42 14.30 -2.35
N HIS A 32 4.95 13.43 -3.24
CA HIS A 32 4.01 12.38 -2.85
C HIS A 32 4.81 11.40 -2.00
N HIS A 33 4.47 11.28 -0.71
CA HIS A 33 5.21 10.40 0.18
C HIS A 33 5.20 8.96 -0.41
N PRO A 34 6.35 8.27 -0.55
CA PRO A 34 6.43 7.00 -1.27
C PRO A 34 5.42 5.92 -0.82
N LEU A 35 5.03 5.94 0.46
CA LEU A 35 3.98 5.07 0.99
C LEU A 35 2.59 5.38 0.41
N GLU A 36 2.20 6.65 0.28
CA GLU A 36 0.92 7.03 -0.34
C GLU A 36 0.88 6.59 -1.81
N LYS A 37 2.02 6.69 -2.50
CA LYS A 37 2.15 6.17 -3.88
C LYS A 37 1.94 4.66 -3.91
N ILE A 38 2.53 3.91 -2.99
CA ILE A 38 2.34 2.45 -2.89
C ILE A 38 0.87 2.11 -2.65
N GLU A 39 0.22 2.77 -1.69
CA GLU A 39 -1.20 2.54 -1.36
C GLU A 39 -2.13 2.84 -2.52
N ARG A 40 -1.88 3.94 -3.25
CA ARG A 40 -2.61 4.28 -4.47
C ARG A 40 -2.44 3.19 -5.52
N LEU A 41 -1.20 2.85 -5.88
CA LEU A 41 -0.92 1.83 -6.91
C LEU A 41 -1.51 0.47 -6.52
N ALA A 42 -1.44 0.09 -5.25
CA ALA A 42 -2.00 -1.16 -4.72
C ALA A 42 -3.54 -1.21 -4.82
N SER A 43 -4.21 -0.06 -4.79
CA SER A 43 -5.67 0.04 -4.84
C SER A 43 -6.24 0.11 -6.26
N GLU A 44 -5.41 0.32 -7.27
CA GLU A 44 -5.82 0.44 -8.69
C GLU A 44 -6.15 -0.90 -9.35
N SER A 45 -5.77 -2.03 -8.74
CA SER A 45 -5.98 -3.35 -9.31
C SER A 45 -6.20 -4.39 -8.22
N ALA A 46 -6.92 -5.46 -8.55
CA ALA A 46 -7.26 -6.51 -7.60
C ALA A 46 -6.02 -7.23 -7.02
N VAL A 47 -4.96 -7.39 -7.83
CA VAL A 47 -3.66 -7.90 -7.40
C VAL A 47 -2.58 -7.01 -7.98
N VAL A 48 -1.65 -6.59 -7.13
CA VAL A 48 -0.50 -5.77 -7.50
C VAL A 48 0.79 -6.43 -7.00
N ILE A 49 1.80 -6.48 -7.86
CA ILE A 49 3.13 -7.01 -7.56
C ILE A 49 4.17 -5.93 -7.82
N PHE A 50 4.88 -5.50 -6.77
CA PHE A 50 6.12 -4.74 -6.94
C PHE A 50 7.27 -5.72 -7.14
N SER A 51 8.03 -5.52 -8.21
CA SER A 51 8.97 -6.50 -8.77
C SER A 51 10.29 -5.84 -9.17
N ILE A 52 11.31 -6.67 -9.40
CA ILE A 52 12.52 -6.32 -10.15
C ILE A 52 12.65 -7.33 -11.29
N SER A 53 12.92 -6.83 -12.49
CA SER A 53 12.89 -7.63 -13.73
C SER A 53 13.88 -8.79 -13.71
N SER A 54 15.03 -8.64 -13.03
CA SER A 54 16.07 -9.68 -12.92
C SER A 54 15.92 -10.62 -11.71
N CYS A 55 14.82 -10.57 -10.96
CA CYS A 55 14.64 -11.37 -9.75
C CYS A 55 13.93 -12.71 -10.03
N CYS A 56 14.58 -13.84 -9.73
CA CYS A 56 14.00 -15.17 -9.92
C CYS A 56 12.72 -15.40 -9.09
N MET A 57 12.66 -14.85 -7.88
CA MET A 57 11.49 -14.98 -7.01
C MET A 57 10.32 -14.14 -7.51
N CYS A 58 10.58 -12.97 -8.12
CA CYS A 58 9.54 -12.19 -8.80
C CYS A 58 8.90 -13.00 -9.92
N HIS A 59 9.70 -13.69 -10.74
CA HIS A 59 9.17 -14.58 -11.78
C HIS A 59 8.33 -15.72 -11.20
N ALA A 60 8.76 -16.33 -10.11
CA ALA A 60 8.01 -17.41 -9.45
C ALA A 60 6.62 -16.93 -8.98
N ILE A 61 6.55 -15.76 -8.33
CA ILE A 61 5.28 -15.19 -7.86
C ILE A 61 4.36 -14.77 -9.02
N LYS A 62 4.90 -14.14 -10.08
CA LYS A 62 4.11 -13.84 -11.30
C LYS A 62 3.50 -15.11 -11.91
N ARG A 63 4.30 -16.17 -12.02
CA ARG A 63 3.86 -17.47 -12.55
C ARG A 63 2.83 -18.15 -11.65
N LEU A 64 2.97 -18.04 -10.33
CA LEU A 64 1.98 -18.57 -9.37
C LEU A 64 0.60 -17.96 -9.64
N PHE A 65 0.49 -16.64 -9.68
CA PHE A 65 -0.78 -15.95 -9.93
C PHE A 65 -1.33 -16.27 -11.32
N CYS A 66 -0.48 -16.22 -12.35
CA CYS A 66 -0.88 -16.56 -13.72
C CYS A 66 -1.39 -18.02 -13.82
N GLY A 67 -0.71 -18.97 -13.17
CA GLY A 67 -1.13 -20.38 -13.13
C GLY A 67 -2.44 -20.62 -12.38
N MET A 68 -2.85 -19.69 -11.51
CA MET A 68 -4.14 -19.69 -10.83
C MET A 68 -5.24 -18.96 -11.63
N GLY A 69 -4.95 -18.48 -12.85
CA GLY A 69 -5.89 -17.72 -13.67
C GLY A 69 -6.05 -16.26 -13.25
N VAL A 70 -5.14 -15.73 -12.42
CA VAL A 70 -5.13 -14.33 -11.99
C VAL A 70 -4.26 -13.49 -12.92
N ASN A 71 -4.71 -12.29 -13.27
CA ASN A 71 -3.93 -11.31 -14.01
C ASN A 71 -3.45 -10.18 -13.08
N PRO A 72 -2.24 -10.30 -12.47
CA PRO A 72 -1.72 -9.26 -11.59
C PRO A 72 -1.17 -8.07 -12.37
N THR A 73 -1.37 -6.86 -11.84
CA THR A 73 -0.64 -5.66 -12.30
C THR A 73 0.77 -5.69 -11.70
N VAL A 74 1.79 -5.57 -12.54
CA VAL A 74 3.20 -5.63 -12.14
C VAL A 74 3.83 -4.26 -12.29
N TYR A 75 4.50 -3.78 -11.24
CA TYR A 75 5.34 -2.59 -11.28
C TYR A 75 6.81 -3.01 -11.13
N GLU A 76 7.57 -2.94 -12.22
CA GLU A 76 9.01 -3.19 -12.21
C GLU A 76 9.75 -1.95 -11.71
N LEU A 77 10.34 -2.06 -10.51
CA LEU A 77 11.00 -0.94 -9.84
C LEU A 77 12.33 -0.57 -10.50
N ASP A 78 12.93 -1.48 -11.27
CA ASP A 78 14.18 -1.25 -11.98
C ASP A 78 14.01 -0.49 -13.31
N GLU A 79 12.78 -0.33 -13.81
CA GLU A 79 12.49 0.43 -15.04
C GLU A 79 12.42 1.95 -14.80
N ASP A 80 12.12 2.40 -13.58
CA ASP A 80 12.21 3.80 -13.16
C ASP A 80 13.27 3.95 -12.06
N PRO A 81 14.52 4.31 -12.40
CA PRO A 81 15.62 4.37 -11.43
C PRO A 81 15.42 5.37 -10.29
N ARG A 82 14.56 6.38 -10.45
CA ARG A 82 14.32 7.40 -9.43
C ARG A 82 13.15 7.00 -8.55
N SER A 83 11.95 6.88 -9.14
CA SER A 83 10.77 6.55 -8.37
C SER A 83 10.81 5.12 -7.84
N GLY A 84 11.39 4.18 -8.59
CA GLY A 84 11.50 2.79 -8.19
C GLY A 84 12.31 2.61 -6.92
N LYS A 85 13.46 3.29 -6.80
CA LYS A 85 14.29 3.28 -5.58
C LYS A 85 13.59 3.87 -4.36
N GLU A 86 12.77 4.91 -4.55
CA GLU A 86 11.99 5.52 -3.47
C GLU A 86 10.91 4.56 -2.96
N ILE A 87 10.18 3.90 -3.88
CA ILE A 87 9.19 2.87 -3.57
C ILE A 87 9.86 1.66 -2.90
N GLU A 88 10.98 1.17 -3.44
CA GLU A 88 11.72 0.03 -2.89
C GLU A 88 12.13 0.28 -1.44
N LYS A 89 12.72 1.44 -1.14
CA LYS A 89 13.10 1.83 0.22
C LYS A 89 11.90 1.90 1.16
N ALA A 90 10.77 2.41 0.68
CA ALA A 90 9.55 2.49 1.47
C ALA A 90 8.98 1.09 1.77
N LEU A 91 9.02 0.17 0.80
CA LEU A 91 8.63 -1.23 0.97
C LEU A 91 9.54 -1.97 1.96
N ILE A 92 10.87 -1.79 1.86
CA ILE A 92 11.85 -2.32 2.83
C ILE A 92 11.49 -1.88 4.25
N ARG A 93 11.22 -0.58 4.45
CA ARG A 93 10.81 -0.02 5.75
C ARG A 93 9.47 -0.59 6.24
N LEU A 94 8.50 -0.73 5.34
CA LEU A 94 7.16 -1.26 5.65
C LEU A 94 7.21 -2.74 6.07
N LEU A 95 8.07 -3.54 5.42
CA LEU A 95 8.19 -4.97 5.66
C LEU A 95 9.20 -5.29 6.79
N GLY A 96 10.08 -4.36 7.13
CA GLY A 96 11.18 -4.60 8.09
C GLY A 96 12.20 -5.61 7.58
N THR A 97 12.42 -5.68 6.26
CA THR A 97 13.30 -6.66 5.60
C THR A 97 14.48 -5.97 4.91
N THR A 98 15.45 -6.74 4.42
CA THR A 98 16.61 -6.23 3.66
C THR A 98 16.37 -6.17 2.15
N SER A 99 15.33 -6.84 1.64
CA SER A 99 14.94 -6.86 0.22
C SER A 99 13.43 -6.67 0.12
N ALA A 100 13.00 -5.69 -0.68
CA ALA A 100 11.57 -5.46 -0.90
C ALA A 100 10.93 -6.57 -1.73
N VAL A 101 11.53 -6.98 -2.85
CA VAL A 101 10.76 -7.66 -3.91
C VAL A 101 10.84 -9.20 -3.85
N PRO A 102 9.80 -9.90 -4.36
CA PRO A 102 8.48 -9.35 -4.72
C PRO A 102 7.66 -8.95 -3.48
N VAL A 103 6.92 -7.84 -3.58
CA VAL A 103 5.86 -7.47 -2.62
C VAL A 103 4.50 -7.60 -3.29
N VAL A 104 3.58 -8.28 -2.62
CA VAL A 104 2.24 -8.52 -3.14
C VAL A 104 1.18 -7.81 -2.31
N PHE A 105 0.30 -7.11 -3.03
CA PHE A 105 -0.94 -6.56 -2.50
C PHE A 105 -2.14 -7.24 -3.17
N ILE A 106 -3.18 -7.51 -2.39
CA ILE A 106 -4.45 -8.08 -2.86
C ILE A 106 -5.60 -7.23 -2.32
N GLY A 107 -6.47 -6.75 -3.20
CA GLY A 107 -7.57 -5.85 -2.84
C GLY A 107 -7.11 -4.60 -2.08
N GLY A 108 -5.98 -4.01 -2.50
CA GLY A 108 -5.35 -2.86 -1.83
C GLY A 108 -4.62 -3.16 -0.53
N LYS A 109 -4.63 -4.40 -0.03
CA LYS A 109 -4.01 -4.77 1.26
C LYS A 109 -2.68 -5.49 1.07
N LEU A 110 -1.69 -5.14 1.90
CA LEU A 110 -0.39 -5.81 1.92
C LEU A 110 -0.54 -7.27 2.38
N VAL A 111 -0.19 -8.21 1.50
CA VAL A 111 -0.06 -9.64 1.84
C VAL A 111 1.34 -9.93 2.35
N GLY A 112 2.36 -9.37 1.66
CA GLY A 112 3.75 -9.42 2.08
C GLY A 112 4.72 -9.85 0.99
N SER A 113 5.88 -10.34 1.42
CA SER A 113 6.91 -10.93 0.58
C SER A 113 6.56 -12.37 0.17
N VAL A 114 7.47 -13.00 -0.57
CA VAL A 114 7.37 -14.41 -1.01
C VAL A 114 6.89 -15.33 0.12
N ASP A 115 7.51 -15.27 1.30
CA ASP A 115 7.24 -16.24 2.37
C ASP A 115 5.77 -16.21 2.80
N ARG A 116 5.17 -15.01 2.91
CA ARG A 116 3.76 -14.86 3.31
C ARG A 116 2.80 -15.26 2.20
N VAL A 117 3.16 -14.98 0.94
CA VAL A 117 2.37 -15.39 -0.23
C VAL A 117 2.37 -16.90 -0.38
N MET A 118 3.55 -17.53 -0.28
CA MET A 118 3.69 -18.99 -0.35
C MET A 118 3.01 -19.68 0.84
N ALA A 119 3.16 -19.14 2.06
CA ALA A 119 2.44 -19.66 3.22
C ALA A 119 0.91 -19.61 2.99
N SER A 120 0.39 -18.50 2.47
CA SER A 120 -1.05 -18.38 2.14
C SER A 120 -1.50 -19.32 1.02
N HIS A 121 -0.62 -19.60 0.06
CA HIS A 121 -0.91 -20.57 -1.00
C HIS A 121 -1.00 -22.00 -0.42
N ILE A 122 -0.02 -22.39 0.38
CA ILE A 122 0.07 -23.74 0.98
C ILE A 122 -1.08 -24.00 1.95
N ASN A 123 -1.43 -23.02 2.79
CA ASN A 123 -2.50 -23.17 3.78
C ASN A 123 -3.91 -22.90 3.19
N GLY A 124 -4.01 -22.58 1.90
CA GLY A 124 -5.27 -22.38 1.18
C GLY A 124 -5.96 -21.03 1.41
N THR A 125 -5.39 -20.10 2.18
CA THR A 125 -6.01 -18.78 2.43
C THR A 125 -5.89 -17.82 1.26
N LEU A 126 -4.97 -18.08 0.31
CA LEU A 126 -4.75 -17.21 -0.85
C LEU A 126 -5.99 -17.15 -1.77
N VAL A 127 -6.66 -18.28 -1.98
CA VAL A 127 -7.84 -18.36 -2.86
C VAL A 127 -9.01 -17.50 -2.34
N PRO A 128 -9.43 -17.60 -1.07
CA PRO A 128 -10.43 -16.70 -0.49
C PRO A 128 -10.09 -15.21 -0.65
N LEU A 129 -8.83 -14.82 -0.43
CA LEU A 129 -8.39 -13.42 -0.60
C LEU A 129 -8.57 -12.93 -2.03
N LEU A 130 -8.22 -13.77 -3.01
CA LEU A 130 -8.36 -13.44 -4.43
C LEU A 130 -9.82 -13.35 -4.86
N LYS A 131 -10.69 -14.25 -4.38
CA LYS A 131 -12.14 -14.17 -4.63
C LYS A 131 -12.72 -12.89 -4.05
N GLN A 132 -12.36 -12.55 -2.81
CA GLN A 132 -12.83 -11.31 -2.17
C GLN A 132 -12.39 -10.06 -2.93
N ALA A 133 -11.18 -10.07 -3.50
CA ALA A 133 -10.68 -8.97 -4.32
C ALA A 133 -11.25 -8.96 -5.76
N GLY A 134 -12.07 -9.93 -6.17
CA GLY A 134 -12.57 -10.06 -7.54
C GLY A 134 -11.51 -10.48 -8.56
N ALA A 135 -10.39 -11.02 -8.10
CA ALA A 135 -9.27 -11.46 -8.93
C ALA A 135 -9.47 -12.89 -9.48
N LEU A 136 -10.40 -13.65 -8.91
CA LEU A 136 -10.64 -15.06 -9.25
C LEU A 136 -12.15 -15.38 -9.14
N TRP A 137 -12.70 -16.02 -10.18
CA TRP A 137 -14.14 -16.30 -10.34
C TRP A 137 -14.40 -17.80 -10.59
N LEU A 138 -13.88 -18.65 -9.71
CA LEU A 138 -14.15 -20.10 -9.70
C LEU A 138 -15.18 -20.48 -8.63
#